data_AF-A0A2N6VI54-F1
#
_entry.id   AF-A0A2N6VI54-F1
#
_cell.length_a   1.000
_cell.length_b   1.000
_cell.length_c   1.000
_cell.angle_alpha   90.00
_cell.angle_beta   90.00
_cell.angle_gamma   90.00
#
_symmetry.space_group_name_H-M   'P 1'
#
loop_
_entity.id
_entity.type
_entity.pdbx_description
1 polymer ?
#
loop_
_entity_poly.entity_id
_entity_poly.type
_entity_poly.pdbx_seq_one_letter_code
_entity_poly.pdbx_strand_id
1 'polypeptide(L)'
;MEAFNELLSTVDGWLGWVLLFALLPLGLYFTVRTGVVQLRLLPEMFRVIKEPAGHDKDGNKNISPFRAFSISAASRVGTANIAGVALAIS
;
A
#
# COMPACT_ATOMS: atom_id res chain seq x y z
N MET A 1 20.41 24.34 16.48
CA MET A 1 19.41 24.05 15.43
C MET A 1 20.07 23.44 14.19
N GLU A 2 21.20 23.94 13.73
CA GLU A 2 21.91 23.41 12.56
C GLU A 2 22.38 21.95 12.71
N ALA A 3 23.09 21.62 13.79
CA ALA A 3 23.54 20.24 14.05
C ALA A 3 22.39 19.23 14.18
N PHE A 4 21.22 19.67 14.64
CA PHE A 4 20.02 18.81 14.72
C PHE A 4 19.43 18.55 13.32
N ASN A 5 19.35 19.58 12.47
CA ASN A 5 18.90 19.42 11.10
C ASN A 5 19.85 18.55 10.27
N GLU A 6 21.16 18.68 10.50
CA GLU A 6 22.18 17.86 9.82
C GLU A 6 22.12 16.38 10.26
N LEU A 7 21.84 16.12 11.53
CA LEU A 7 21.57 14.77 12.01
C LEU A 7 20.32 14.18 11.33
N LEU A 8 19.22 14.95 11.27
CA LEU A 8 17.97 14.51 10.64
C LEU A 8 18.15 14.19 9.16
N SER A 9 18.85 15.05 8.40
CA SER A 9 19.08 14.81 6.97
C SER A 9 19.94 13.58 6.72
N THR A 10 20.95 13.34 7.56
CA THR A 10 21.80 12.15 7.48
C THR A 10 21.02 10.88 7.76
N VAL A 11 20.18 10.88 8.79
CA VAL A 11 19.34 9.73 9.16
C VAL A 11 18.30 9.46 8.08
N ASP A 12 17.62 10.48 7.57
CA ASP A 12 16.62 10.35 6.51
C ASP A 12 17.23 9.75 5.23
N GLY A 13 18.39 10.27 4.79
CA GLY A 13 19.09 9.74 3.63
C GLY A 13 19.53 8.28 3.81
N TRP A 14 20.07 7.93 4.98
CA TRP A 14 20.48 6.55 5.27
C TRP A 14 19.28 5.59 5.32
N LEU A 15 18.19 5.97 5.98
CA LEU A 15 16.97 5.17 6.05
C LEU A 15 16.35 4.95 4.67
N GLY A 16 16.35 5.97 3.80
CA GLY A 16 15.86 5.86 2.43
C GLY A 16 16.58 4.76 1.66
N TRP A 17 17.91 4.73 1.72
CA TRP A 17 18.71 3.68 1.06
C TRP A 17 18.46 2.29 1.65
N VAL A 18 18.40 2.17 2.97
CA VAL A 18 18.12 0.89 3.65
C VAL A 18 16.75 0.34 3.23
N LEU A 19 15.71 1.19 3.24
CA LEU A 19 14.36 0.79 2.85
C LEU A 19 14.30 0.42 1.36
N LEU A 20 14.97 1.16 0.49
CA LEU A 20 15.03 0.85 -0.94
C LEU A 20 15.61 -0.55 -1.19
N PHE A 21 16.80 -0.83 -0.65
CA PHE A 21 17.47 -2.12 -0.83
C PHE A 21 16.80 -3.27 -0.09
N ALA A 22 16.01 -3.00 0.96
CA ALA A 22 15.23 -4.02 1.65
C ALA A 22 13.94 -4.36 0.89
N LEU A 23 13.13 -3.36 0.54
CA LEU A 23 11.78 -3.57 0.01
C LEU A 23 11.75 -4.02 -1.45
N LEU A 24 12.66 -3.52 -2.31
CA LEU A 24 12.69 -3.90 -3.73
C LEU A 24 12.89 -5.41 -3.95
N PRO A 25 13.97 -6.04 -3.43
CA PRO A 25 14.18 -7.47 -3.63
C PRO A 25 13.13 -8.32 -2.91
N LEU A 26 12.63 -7.89 -1.74
CA LEU A 26 11.52 -8.59 -1.07
C LEU A 26 10.26 -8.59 -1.96
N GLY A 27 9.91 -7.43 -2.50
CA GLY A 27 8.76 -7.27 -3.38
C GLY A 27 8.89 -8.14 -4.63
N LEU A 28 10.07 -8.15 -5.25
CA LEU A 28 10.34 -8.99 -6.41
C LEU A 28 10.28 -10.48 -6.05
N TYR A 29 10.90 -10.88 -4.94
CA TYR A 29 10.87 -12.26 -4.45
C TYR A 29 9.44 -12.75 -4.23
N PHE A 30 8.61 -11.98 -3.51
CA PHE A 30 7.20 -12.36 -3.29
C PHE A 30 6.39 -12.36 -4.58
N THR A 31 6.68 -11.45 -5.51
CA THR A 31 6.02 -11.40 -6.83
C THR A 31 6.29 -12.67 -7.63
N VAL A 32 7.57 -13.08 -7.75
CA VAL A 32 7.95 -14.29 -8.47
C VAL A 32 7.46 -15.54 -7.75
N ARG A 33 7.65 -15.61 -6.42
CA ARG A 33 7.30 -16.78 -5.61
C ARG A 33 5.79 -17.07 -5.59
N THR A 34 4.95 -16.04 -5.64
CA THR A 34 3.48 -16.20 -5.68
C THR A 34 2.93 -16.42 -7.09
N GLY A 35 3.79 -16.37 -8.12
CA GLY A 35 3.40 -16.53 -9.52
C GLY A 35 2.68 -15.30 -10.08
N VAL A 36 3.20 -14.11 -9.77
CA VAL A 36 2.66 -12.81 -10.23
C VAL A 36 1.18 -12.66 -9.87
N VAL A 37 0.88 -12.97 -8.61
CA VAL A 37 -0.50 -13.02 -8.10
C VAL A 37 -1.23 -11.69 -8.24
N GLN A 38 -0.50 -10.57 -8.23
CA GLN A 38 -1.10 -9.23 -8.36
C GLN A 38 -1.80 -9.05 -9.70
N LEU A 39 -1.27 -9.66 -10.78
CA LEU A 39 -1.88 -9.63 -12.11
C LEU A 39 -2.88 -10.78 -12.28
N ARG A 40 -2.53 -12.00 -11.82
CA ARG A 40 -3.37 -13.19 -11.97
C ARG A 40 -4.70 -13.07 -11.24
N LEU A 41 -4.72 -12.51 -10.03
CA LEU A 41 -5.93 -12.36 -9.20
C LEU A 41 -6.60 -10.98 -9.35
N LEU A 42 -6.08 -10.09 -10.20
CA LEU A 42 -6.70 -8.79 -10.44
C LEU A 42 -8.16 -8.90 -10.93
N PRO A 43 -8.50 -9.79 -11.89
CA PRO A 43 -9.90 -9.95 -12.32
C PRO A 43 -10.80 -10.46 -11.20
N GLU A 44 -10.28 -11.37 -10.38
CA GLU A 44 -11.00 -11.97 -9.26
C GLU A 44 -11.29 -10.94 -8.16
N MET A 45 -10.35 -10.03 -7.90
CA MET A 45 -10.56 -8.89 -7.00
C MET A 45 -11.78 -8.07 -7.43
N PHE A 46 -11.92 -7.76 -8.73
CA PHE A 46 -13.08 -7.00 -9.24
C PHE A 46 -14.40 -7.76 -9.11
N ARG A 47 -14.37 -9.10 -9.17
CA ARG A 47 -15.55 -9.93 -8.92
C ARG A 47 -15.96 -9.83 -7.44
N VAL A 48 -15.02 -10.03 -6.53
CA VAL A 48 -15.25 -10.07 -5.07
C VAL A 48 -15.69 -8.71 -4.52
N ILE A 49 -15.08 -7.60 -4.94
CA ILE A 49 -15.47 -6.29 -4.40
C ILE A 49 -16.91 -5.89 -4.78
N LYS A 50 -17.46 -6.46 -5.86
CA LYS A 50 -18.84 -6.20 -6.31
C LYS A 50 -19.87 -7.07 -5.60
N GLU A 51 -19.44 -8.03 -4.77
CA GLU A 51 -20.36 -8.87 -4.01
C GLU A 51 -21.13 -8.06 -2.96
N PRO A 52 -22.40 -8.41 -2.69
CA PRO A 52 -23.20 -7.73 -1.70
C PRO A 52 -22.64 -7.92 -0.28
N ALA A 53 -23.04 -7.05 0.63
CA ALA A 53 -22.72 -7.22 2.04
C ALA A 53 -23.29 -8.55 2.57
N GLY A 54 -22.41 -9.41 3.09
CA GLY A 54 -22.80 -10.62 3.78
C GLY A 54 -23.38 -10.34 5.17
N HIS A 55 -23.90 -11.38 5.80
CA HIS A 55 -24.29 -11.36 7.21
C HIS A 55 -23.27 -12.14 8.03
N ASP A 56 -23.04 -11.73 9.28
CA ASP A 56 -22.23 -12.51 10.21
C ASP A 56 -22.99 -13.74 10.74
N LYS A 57 -22.36 -14.48 11.66
CA LYS A 57 -22.95 -15.68 12.28
C LYS A 57 -24.18 -15.36 13.15
N ASP A 58 -24.32 -14.11 13.58
CA ASP A 58 -25.39 -13.62 14.44
C ASP A 58 -26.50 -12.89 13.64
N GLY A 59 -26.38 -12.86 12.30
CA GLY A 59 -27.35 -12.24 11.40
C GLY A 59 -27.17 -10.73 11.21
N ASN A 60 -26.11 -10.11 11.76
CA ASN A 60 -25.84 -8.69 11.56
C ASN A 60 -25.24 -8.44 10.18
N LYS A 61 -25.59 -7.30 9.59
CA LYS A 61 -25.09 -6.89 8.28
C LYS A 61 -23.62 -6.44 8.37
N ASN A 62 -22.73 -7.16 7.70
CA ASN A 62 -21.32 -6.76 7.60
C ASN A 62 -21.15 -5.57 6.66
N ILE A 63 -20.00 -4.89 6.76
CA ILE A 63 -19.61 -3.91 5.73
C ILE A 63 -19.39 -4.65 4.40
N SER A 64 -19.79 -4.04 3.28
CA SER A 64 -19.59 -4.66 1.98
C SER A 64 -18.10 -4.74 1.62
N PRO A 65 -17.68 -5.73 0.82
CA PRO A 65 -16.31 -5.82 0.30
C PRO A 65 -15.83 -4.52 -0.37
N PHE A 66 -16.68 -3.86 -1.16
CA PHE A 66 -16.38 -2.55 -1.73
C PHE A 66 -16.09 -1.49 -0.65
N ARG A 67 -16.91 -1.42 0.41
CA ARG A 67 -16.69 -0.46 1.51
C ARG A 67 -15.38 -0.75 2.24
N ALA A 68 -15.10 -2.00 2.55
CA ALA A 68 -13.84 -2.40 3.18
C ALA A 68 -12.63 -2.03 2.31
N PHE A 69 -12.71 -2.29 1.00
CA PHE A 69 -11.71 -1.88 0.03
C PHE A 69 -11.52 -0.36 0.00
N SER A 70 -12.61 0.43 -0.11
CA SER A 70 -12.54 1.89 -0.16
C SER A 70 -11.93 2.49 1.10
N ILE A 71 -12.27 1.99 2.29
CA ILE A 71 -11.66 2.43 3.55
C ILE A 71 -10.16 2.12 3.54
N SER A 72 -9.78 0.91 3.11
CA SER A 72 -8.38 0.51 3.02
C SER A 72 -7.60 1.32 1.98
N ALA A 73 -8.19 1.62 0.83
CA ALA A 73 -7.60 2.44 -0.22
C ALA A 73 -7.43 3.88 0.25
N ALA A 74 -8.46 4.47 0.88
CA ALA A 74 -8.40 5.82 1.43
C ALA A 74 -7.30 5.98 2.48
N SER A 75 -7.04 4.94 3.29
CA SER A 75 -5.96 4.98 4.29
C SER A 75 -4.55 5.03 3.69
N ARG A 76 -4.38 4.60 2.44
CA ARG A 76 -3.08 4.54 1.76
C ARG A 76 -2.89 5.63 0.70
N VAL A 77 -3.98 6.17 0.15
CA VAL A 77 -3.96 7.26 -0.82
C VAL A 77 -4.05 8.59 -0.08
N GLY A 78 -2.93 9.30 0.02
CA GLY A 78 -2.85 10.58 0.72
C GLY A 78 -2.07 11.64 -0.03
N THR A 79 -2.03 12.84 0.55
CA THR A 79 -1.26 13.99 0.05
C THR A 79 0.22 13.65 -0.15
N ALA A 80 0.78 12.80 0.71
CA ALA A 80 2.17 12.33 0.61
C ALA A 80 2.45 11.58 -0.71
N ASN A 81 1.54 10.75 -1.19
CA ASN A 81 1.74 10.04 -2.47
C ASN A 81 1.67 11.01 -3.65
N ILE A 82 0.75 11.98 -3.62
CA ILE A 82 0.61 12.99 -4.68
C ILE A 82 1.84 13.91 -4.72
N ALA A 83 2.26 14.42 -3.56
CA ALA A 83 3.46 15.25 -3.43
C ALA A 83 4.71 14.47 -3.84
N GLY A 84 4.82 13.20 -3.45
CA GLY A 84 5.91 12.32 -3.86
C GLY A 84 5.98 12.14 -5.38
N VAL A 85 4.84 11.93 -6.05
CA VAL A 85 4.80 11.85 -7.53
C VAL A 85 5.20 13.19 -8.15
N ALA A 86 4.72 14.31 -7.62
CA ALA A 86 5.08 15.64 -8.12
C ALA A 86 6.59 15.88 -8.02
N LEU A 87 7.20 15.55 -6.88
CA LEU A 87 8.65 15.67 -6.64
C LEU A 87 9.49 14.72 -7.51
N ALA A 88 8.96 13.54 -7.86
CA ALA A 88 9.67 12.59 -8.70
C ALA A 88 9.71 13.01 -10.18
N ILE A 89 8.74 13.83 -10.62
CA ILE A 89 8.63 14.32 -12.01
C ILE A 89 9.28 15.70 -12.18
N SER A 90 9.34 16.52 -11.12
CA SER A 90 9.95 17.86 -11.13
C SER A 90 11.47 17.81 -11.15
#